data_AF-A0A024UBW2-F1
#
_entry.id   AF-A0A024UBW2-F1
#
_cell.length_a   1.000
_cell.length_b   1.000
_cell.length_c   1.000
_cell.angle_alpha   90.00
_cell.angle_beta   90.00
_cell.angle_gamma   90.00
#
_symmetry.space_group_name_H-M   'P 1'
#
loop_
_entity.id
_entity.type
_entity.pdbx_description
1 polymer ?
#
loop_
_entity_poly.entity_id
_entity_poly.type
_entity_poly.pdbx_seq_one_letter_code
_entity_poly.pdbx_strand_id
1 'polypeptide(L)'
;MDALAVRHERHLGMEAGHRKPSPRRSLHFLQALFILFVGLCAIISYTFVTSRVEKIRPRITNRTNRATRGFVVPMFDAMIPIGISLIKELRRYGNNDIVQVYHCLDEISPRSMQLLYQSDEQIEVIDVCLDYVTRGNLTLEQAKDFRNFFIKPLALIHTRLDDVILLDADDILFSDPAALWTVPAYREYGTIFFYDREINENSYLNGKHRWTNEKGVDVEENTLQEMMRVFESERFGLERNKPSDHVRNSLPYNSQGAHEQDSSVVVVDKRVHKKAMDVLWFLITEWRYRYSYSWGDKENFWLAYEFSHSPYYFSPHGTSAAGGRQGHDPQTVCGDIAHFFPLDGRDDILHINGNRLINPYIKTNSVNGYNRKFDAGKLTEMVANLPEYFAGLRRRGPTPIMQPNGSCPQECMYQRGVIRVTEAQRQSMAQRISDSFEVAAAIDAFGSQGLEQ
;
A
#
# COMPACT_ATOMS: atom_id res chain seq x y z
N MET A 1 32.96 -30.25 72.00
CA MET A 1 33.62 -28.98 71.58
C MET A 1 34.95 -29.39 70.96
N ASP A 2 35.09 -29.13 69.66
CA ASP A 2 36.25 -28.55 68.96
C ASP A 2 37.70 -29.02 69.27
N ALA A 3 38.62 -29.17 68.30
CA ALA A 3 38.51 -29.20 66.84
C ALA A 3 39.84 -29.62 66.15
N LEU A 4 39.76 -30.16 64.92
CA LEU A 4 40.79 -30.19 63.84
C LEU A 4 42.17 -30.91 64.06
N ALA A 5 42.97 -31.33 63.05
CA ALA A 5 42.72 -32.01 61.75
C ALA A 5 44.05 -32.37 61.00
N VAL A 6 43.95 -33.13 59.88
CA VAL A 6 44.87 -33.19 58.69
C VAL A 6 46.07 -34.22 58.63
N ARG A 7 46.26 -34.81 57.41
CA ARG A 7 47.44 -35.51 56.80
C ARG A 7 47.79 -36.96 57.25
N HIS A 8 48.49 -37.80 56.46
CA HIS A 8 49.12 -37.67 55.11
C HIS A 8 49.08 -39.00 54.28
N GLU A 9 49.82 -39.09 53.17
CA GLU A 9 49.72 -40.13 52.10
C GLU A 9 50.79 -41.26 52.14
N ARG A 10 50.76 -42.18 51.17
CA ARG A 10 51.83 -43.16 50.86
C ARG A 10 52.00 -43.40 49.34
N HIS A 11 52.97 -44.21 48.93
CA HIS A 11 53.69 -44.07 47.64
C HIS A 11 53.99 -45.43 46.92
N LEU A 12 54.43 -45.41 45.64
CA LEU A 12 54.80 -46.55 44.75
C LEU A 12 53.60 -47.43 44.29
N GLY A 13 53.54 -48.17 43.17
CA GLY A 13 54.36 -48.46 41.96
C GLY A 13 53.67 -49.63 41.18
N MET A 14 53.96 -50.04 39.92
CA MET A 14 54.82 -49.60 38.80
C MET A 14 54.36 -50.30 37.47
N GLU A 15 55.24 -50.52 36.48
CA GLU A 15 55.13 -51.34 35.23
C GLU A 15 54.22 -50.86 34.05
N ALA A 16 54.31 -51.54 32.89
CA ALA A 16 54.26 -50.95 31.55
C ALA A 16 53.22 -51.55 30.56
N GLY A 17 52.88 -50.79 29.49
CA GLY A 17 51.93 -51.22 28.45
C GLY A 17 52.15 -50.58 27.07
N HIS A 18 51.79 -51.31 26.01
CA HIS A 18 51.93 -50.88 24.60
C HIS A 18 51.08 -49.65 24.24
N ARG A 19 51.66 -48.67 23.52
CA ARG A 19 50.91 -47.54 22.95
C ARG A 19 50.17 -47.94 21.67
N LYS A 20 48.86 -48.21 21.76
CA LYS A 20 47.95 -48.09 20.60
C LYS A 20 47.78 -46.61 20.21
N PRO A 21 47.58 -46.27 18.93
CA PRO A 21 47.28 -44.90 18.51
C PRO A 21 45.95 -44.41 19.10
N SER A 22 45.90 -43.16 19.56
CA SER A 22 44.74 -42.62 20.29
C SER A 22 43.57 -42.28 19.36
N PRO A 23 42.33 -42.75 19.65
CA PRO A 23 41.15 -42.49 18.82
C PRO A 23 40.70 -41.01 18.82
N ARG A 24 41.24 -40.15 19.69
CA ARG A 24 40.93 -38.71 19.68
C ARG A 24 41.43 -38.00 18.42
N ARG A 25 42.54 -38.45 17.80
CA ARG A 25 43.08 -37.80 16.59
C ARG A 25 42.23 -38.06 15.34
N SER A 26 41.66 -39.26 15.17
CA SER A 26 40.76 -39.53 14.05
C SER A 26 39.42 -38.81 14.20
N LEU A 27 38.88 -38.72 15.41
CA LEU A 27 37.60 -38.04 15.65
C LEU A 27 37.64 -36.55 15.26
N HIS A 28 38.68 -35.81 15.68
CA HIS A 28 38.83 -34.41 15.29
C HIS A 28 39.08 -34.21 13.79
N PHE A 29 39.79 -35.14 13.14
CA PHE A 29 39.99 -35.10 11.69
C PHE A 29 38.68 -35.35 10.91
N LEU A 30 37.85 -36.28 11.38
CA LEU A 30 36.51 -36.53 10.84
C LEU A 30 35.55 -35.35 11.08
N GLN A 31 35.62 -34.68 12.23
CA GLN A 31 34.88 -33.45 12.50
C GLN A 31 35.29 -32.32 11.54
N ALA A 32 36.59 -32.12 11.31
CA ALA A 32 37.08 -31.12 10.36
C ALA A 32 36.63 -31.41 8.92
N LEU A 33 36.68 -32.68 8.49
CA LEU A 33 36.15 -33.12 7.19
C LEU A 33 34.64 -32.91 7.07
N PHE A 34 33.86 -33.18 8.12
CA PHE A 34 32.41 -32.96 8.11
C PHE A 34 32.07 -31.47 8.03
N ILE A 35 32.77 -30.60 8.77
CA ILE A 35 32.58 -29.14 8.70
C ILE A 35 32.97 -28.61 7.31
N LEU A 36 34.07 -29.10 6.72
CA LEU A 36 34.45 -28.79 5.35
C LEU A 36 33.41 -29.25 4.34
N PHE A 37 32.86 -30.46 4.49
CA PHE A 37 31.83 -30.98 3.59
C PHE A 37 30.51 -30.21 3.70
N VAL A 38 30.05 -29.88 4.91
CA VAL A 38 28.86 -29.04 5.12
C VAL A 38 29.09 -27.63 4.57
N GLY A 39 30.27 -27.04 4.78
CA GLY A 39 30.64 -25.75 4.19
C GLY A 39 30.67 -25.79 2.66
N LEU A 40 31.23 -26.84 2.07
CA LEU A 40 31.27 -27.02 0.61
C LEU A 40 29.86 -27.22 0.05
N CYS A 41 29.02 -28.05 0.69
CA CYS A 41 27.62 -28.25 0.30
C CYS A 41 26.79 -26.96 0.45
N ALA A 42 27.05 -26.13 1.46
CA ALA A 42 26.42 -24.82 1.61
C ALA A 42 26.86 -23.85 0.50
N ILE A 43 28.16 -23.79 0.18
CA ILE A 43 28.71 -22.96 -0.91
C ILE A 43 28.19 -23.44 -2.28
N ILE A 44 28.15 -24.75 -2.52
CA ILE A 44 27.60 -25.35 -3.75
C ILE A 44 26.10 -25.08 -3.83
N SER A 45 25.34 -25.24 -2.75
CA SER A 45 23.90 -24.93 -2.76
C SER A 45 23.66 -23.44 -3.00
N TYR A 46 24.42 -22.56 -2.37
CA TYR A 46 24.34 -21.11 -2.56
C TYR A 46 24.71 -20.69 -3.99
N THR A 47 25.77 -21.26 -4.57
CA THR A 47 26.15 -20.97 -5.97
C THR A 47 25.18 -21.59 -6.97
N PHE A 48 24.64 -22.78 -6.72
CA PHE A 48 23.64 -23.42 -7.61
C PHE A 48 22.28 -22.71 -7.56
N VAL A 49 21.87 -22.22 -6.39
CA VAL A 49 20.70 -21.35 -6.23
C VAL A 49 20.94 -20.01 -6.92
N THR A 50 22.07 -19.32 -6.67
CA THR A 50 22.36 -18.03 -7.31
C THR A 50 22.70 -18.12 -8.81
N SER A 51 23.01 -19.31 -9.34
CA SER A 51 23.13 -19.55 -10.80
C SER A 51 21.80 -19.93 -11.46
N ARG A 52 20.81 -20.43 -10.71
CA ARG A 52 19.45 -20.73 -11.21
C ARG A 52 18.47 -19.59 -11.00
N VAL A 53 18.69 -18.75 -9.98
CA VAL A 53 18.14 -17.40 -9.92
C VAL A 53 18.91 -16.57 -10.94
N GLU A 54 18.49 -16.69 -12.20
CA GLU A 54 18.77 -15.65 -13.18
C GLU A 54 18.36 -14.32 -12.55
N LYS A 55 19.27 -13.33 -12.49
CA LYS A 55 18.89 -12.00 -12.02
C LYS A 55 17.93 -11.42 -13.06
N ILE A 56 16.64 -11.58 -12.83
CA ILE A 56 15.54 -10.92 -13.56
C ILE A 56 15.71 -9.42 -13.30
N ARG A 57 16.59 -8.80 -14.08
CA ARG A 57 16.74 -7.35 -14.11
C ARG A 57 15.41 -6.79 -14.64
N PRO A 58 14.94 -5.64 -14.13
CA PRO A 58 13.73 -5.01 -14.65
C PRO A 58 13.86 -4.84 -16.17
N ARG A 59 12.80 -5.15 -16.92
CA ARG A 59 12.79 -5.14 -18.40
C ARG A 59 12.71 -3.70 -18.95
N ILE A 60 13.63 -2.85 -18.50
CA ILE A 60 13.74 -1.45 -18.89
C ILE A 60 14.05 -1.40 -20.39
N THR A 61 13.13 -0.85 -21.17
CA THR A 61 13.34 -0.62 -22.61
C THR A 61 13.88 0.79 -22.83
N ASN A 62 14.49 1.05 -24.00
CA ASN A 62 14.89 2.40 -24.38
C ASN A 62 13.70 3.39 -24.46
N ARG A 63 12.46 2.89 -24.57
CA ARG A 63 11.23 3.68 -24.54
C ARG A 63 10.84 4.02 -23.09
N THR A 64 10.78 3.02 -22.20
CA THR A 64 10.36 3.27 -20.80
C THR A 64 11.38 4.11 -20.05
N ASN A 65 12.69 3.87 -20.24
CA ASN A 65 13.79 4.59 -19.57
C ASN A 65 13.80 6.13 -19.79
N ARG A 66 13.10 6.62 -20.83
CA ARG A 66 12.98 8.05 -21.16
C ARG A 66 11.70 8.71 -20.64
N ALA A 67 10.75 7.94 -20.12
CA ALA A 67 9.51 8.49 -19.59
C ALA A 67 9.77 9.22 -18.27
N THR A 68 9.37 10.50 -18.19
CA THR A 68 9.33 11.30 -16.95
C THR A 68 7.98 11.23 -16.24
N ARG A 69 6.94 10.70 -16.91
CA ARG A 69 5.59 10.54 -16.37
C ARG A 69 5.09 9.10 -16.48
N GLY A 70 4.17 8.71 -15.61
CA GLY A 70 3.49 7.43 -15.70
C GLY A 70 2.71 7.04 -14.46
N PHE A 71 2.29 5.78 -14.45
CA PHE A 71 1.54 5.18 -13.35
C PHE A 71 2.46 4.40 -12.41
N VAL A 72 2.17 4.46 -11.11
CA VAL A 72 2.78 3.60 -10.08
C VAL A 72 1.66 2.75 -9.48
N VAL A 73 1.76 1.42 -9.61
CA VAL A 73 0.71 0.50 -9.15
C VAL A 73 1.37 -0.61 -8.33
N PRO A 74 1.30 -0.56 -6.99
CA PRO A 74 1.82 -1.63 -6.17
C PRO A 74 0.99 -2.92 -6.31
N MET A 75 1.65 -4.07 -6.37
CA MET A 75 1.03 -5.38 -6.55
C MET A 75 1.78 -6.46 -5.78
N PHE A 76 1.06 -7.53 -5.47
CA PHE A 76 1.59 -8.80 -5.00
C PHE A 76 0.84 -9.95 -5.68
N ASP A 77 1.28 -11.19 -5.48
CA ASP A 77 0.96 -12.37 -6.31
C ASP A 77 -0.55 -12.70 -6.43
N ALA A 78 -1.39 -12.24 -5.51
CA ALA A 78 -2.85 -12.38 -5.59
C ALA A 78 -3.54 -11.22 -6.34
N MET A 79 -2.92 -10.04 -6.46
CA MET A 79 -3.48 -8.88 -7.18
C MET A 79 -3.20 -8.92 -8.68
N ILE A 80 -2.36 -9.84 -9.16
CA ILE A 80 -1.97 -9.97 -10.58
C ILE A 80 -3.17 -10.03 -11.55
N PRO A 81 -4.29 -10.73 -11.26
CA PRO A 81 -5.45 -10.73 -12.15
C PRO A 81 -6.08 -9.34 -12.33
N ILE A 82 -6.27 -8.60 -11.23
CA ILE A 82 -6.86 -7.25 -11.24
C ILE A 82 -5.85 -6.19 -11.72
N GLY A 83 -4.56 -6.39 -11.48
CA GLY A 83 -3.50 -5.52 -11.95
C GLY A 83 -3.28 -5.59 -13.47
N ILE A 84 -3.29 -6.79 -14.05
CA ILE A 84 -3.19 -6.96 -15.50
C ILE A 84 -4.43 -6.40 -16.21
N SER A 85 -5.63 -6.55 -15.65
CA SER A 85 -6.84 -5.96 -16.21
C SER A 85 -6.95 -4.45 -16.02
N LEU A 86 -6.28 -3.84 -15.02
CA LEU A 86 -6.13 -2.38 -14.93
C LEU A 86 -5.29 -1.86 -16.10
N ILE A 87 -4.22 -2.58 -16.44
CA ILE A 87 -3.34 -2.22 -17.56
C ILE A 87 -4.09 -2.41 -18.89
N LYS A 88 -4.86 -3.49 -19.06
CA LYS A 88 -5.82 -3.63 -20.19
C LYS A 88 -6.76 -2.42 -20.27
N GLU A 89 -7.34 -1.99 -19.15
CA GLU A 89 -8.27 -0.85 -19.10
C GLU A 89 -7.63 0.48 -19.51
N LEU A 90 -6.44 0.79 -19.00
CA LEU A 90 -5.65 1.95 -19.43
C LEU A 90 -5.39 1.89 -20.95
N ARG A 91 -5.01 0.73 -21.50
CA ARG A 91 -4.82 0.58 -22.95
C ARG A 91 -6.13 0.64 -23.74
N ARG A 92 -7.28 0.22 -23.19
CA ARG A 92 -8.62 0.41 -23.78
C ARG A 92 -8.97 1.89 -23.96
N TYR A 93 -8.52 2.76 -23.05
CA TYR A 93 -8.65 4.22 -23.19
C TYR A 93 -7.62 4.86 -24.16
N GLY A 94 -6.72 4.07 -24.75
CA GLY A 94 -5.65 4.57 -25.62
C GLY A 94 -4.43 5.11 -24.87
N ASN A 95 -4.40 5.00 -23.54
CA ASN A 95 -3.29 5.49 -22.72
C ASN A 95 -1.99 4.76 -23.07
N ASN A 96 -0.91 5.52 -23.31
CA ASN A 96 0.40 5.03 -23.70
C ASN A 96 1.54 5.45 -22.74
N ASP A 97 1.20 5.84 -21.52
CA ASP A 97 2.18 6.09 -20.46
C ASP A 97 2.65 4.77 -19.82
N ILE A 98 3.84 4.79 -19.20
CA ILE A 98 4.41 3.59 -18.59
C ILE A 98 3.67 3.22 -17.30
N VAL A 99 3.71 1.93 -16.95
CA VAL A 99 3.20 1.42 -15.67
C VAL A 99 4.35 0.80 -14.89
N GLN A 100 4.73 1.42 -13.78
CA GLN A 100 5.68 0.83 -12.86
C GLN A 100 4.94 0.00 -11.82
N VAL A 101 5.12 -1.33 -11.87
CA VAL A 101 4.55 -2.27 -10.92
C VAL A 101 5.51 -2.47 -9.76
N TYR A 102 5.10 -2.07 -8.56
CA TYR A 102 5.94 -2.10 -7.37
C TYR A 102 5.60 -3.30 -6.47
N HIS A 103 6.62 -3.98 -5.95
CA HIS A 103 6.45 -5.03 -4.94
C HIS A 103 7.57 -5.00 -3.90
N CYS A 104 7.37 -5.70 -2.79
CA CYS A 104 8.36 -5.83 -1.74
C CYS A 104 8.85 -7.28 -1.61
N LEU A 105 10.13 -7.53 -1.94
CA LEU A 105 10.75 -8.85 -1.86
C LEU A 105 9.96 -9.89 -2.69
N ASP A 106 9.81 -11.11 -2.18
CA ASP A 106 9.09 -12.24 -2.79
C ASP A 106 7.56 -12.09 -2.81
N GLU A 107 7.02 -10.86 -2.79
CA GLU A 107 5.58 -10.60 -2.98
C GLU A 107 5.07 -10.89 -4.40
N ILE A 108 5.92 -10.86 -5.43
CA ILE A 108 5.56 -11.29 -6.80
C ILE A 108 6.47 -12.45 -7.20
N SER A 109 5.86 -13.58 -7.58
CA SER A 109 6.58 -14.75 -8.07
C SER A 109 7.18 -14.53 -9.47
N PRO A 110 8.24 -15.27 -9.87
CA PRO A 110 8.80 -15.17 -11.22
C PRO A 110 7.77 -15.42 -12.33
N ARG A 111 6.78 -16.28 -12.09
CA ARG A 111 5.66 -16.54 -13.01
C ARG A 111 4.73 -15.33 -13.13
N SER A 112 4.43 -14.65 -12.04
CA SER A 112 3.64 -13.42 -12.06
C SER A 112 4.38 -12.25 -12.73
N MET A 113 5.70 -12.13 -12.53
CA MET A 113 6.52 -11.19 -13.29
C MET A 113 6.48 -11.49 -14.80
N GLN A 114 6.53 -12.76 -15.20
CA GLN A 114 6.42 -13.16 -16.60
C GLN A 114 5.05 -12.78 -17.19
N LEU A 115 3.95 -13.01 -16.47
CA LEU A 115 2.60 -12.64 -16.91
C LEU A 115 2.44 -11.12 -17.10
N LEU A 116 3.02 -10.31 -16.20
CA LEU A 116 3.09 -8.85 -16.37
C LEU A 116 3.89 -8.47 -17.63
N TYR A 117 5.10 -8.99 -17.81
CA TYR A 117 5.92 -8.71 -19.01
C TYR A 117 5.35 -9.27 -20.33
N GLN A 118 4.28 -10.08 -20.27
CA GLN A 118 3.54 -10.57 -21.42
C GLN A 118 2.26 -9.78 -21.71
N SER A 119 1.75 -8.97 -20.77
CA SER A 119 0.48 -8.24 -20.94
C SER A 119 0.61 -6.86 -21.57
N ASP A 120 1.73 -6.15 -21.36
CA ASP A 120 2.00 -4.84 -21.97
C ASP A 120 3.52 -4.57 -22.09
N GLU A 121 3.94 -3.91 -23.17
CA GLU A 121 5.37 -3.62 -23.44
C GLU A 121 5.94 -2.45 -22.63
N GLN A 122 5.09 -1.71 -21.91
CA GLN A 122 5.45 -0.47 -21.22
C GLN A 122 5.40 -0.62 -19.69
N ILE A 123 5.49 -1.86 -19.21
CA ILE A 123 5.60 -2.22 -17.79
C ILE A 123 7.08 -2.26 -17.35
N GLU A 124 7.36 -1.68 -16.19
CA GLU A 124 8.60 -1.94 -15.42
C GLU A 124 8.21 -2.56 -14.07
N VAL A 125 8.69 -3.77 -13.74
CA VAL A 125 8.44 -4.40 -12.42
C VAL A 125 9.63 -4.13 -11.51
N ILE A 126 9.37 -3.64 -10.29
CA ILE A 126 10.38 -3.07 -9.37
C ILE A 126 10.22 -3.63 -7.94
N ASP A 127 11.25 -4.34 -7.46
CA ASP A 127 11.40 -4.69 -6.04
C ASP A 127 12.04 -3.53 -5.27
N VAL A 128 11.20 -2.65 -4.73
CA VAL A 128 11.66 -1.44 -4.02
C VAL A 128 12.30 -1.78 -2.67
N CYS A 129 11.88 -2.88 -2.05
CA CYS A 129 12.44 -3.34 -0.79
C CYS A 129 13.87 -3.88 -0.98
N LEU A 130 14.10 -4.73 -1.99
CA LEU A 130 15.43 -5.24 -2.28
C LEU A 130 16.40 -4.12 -2.67
N ASP A 131 15.95 -3.11 -3.42
CA ASP A 131 16.82 -1.99 -3.81
C ASP A 131 17.20 -1.09 -2.63
N TYR A 132 16.24 -0.67 -1.78
CA TYR A 132 16.58 0.09 -0.56
C TYR A 132 17.43 -0.71 0.43
N VAL A 133 17.27 -2.03 0.52
CA VAL A 133 18.17 -2.90 1.30
C VAL A 133 19.56 -2.97 0.67
N THR A 134 19.66 -3.07 -0.66
CA THR A 134 20.93 -3.11 -1.39
C THR A 134 21.71 -1.79 -1.29
N ARG A 135 21.00 -0.66 -1.22
CA ARG A 135 21.59 0.68 -0.96
C ARG A 135 21.91 0.95 0.51
N GLY A 136 21.46 0.10 1.44
CA GLY A 136 21.64 0.28 2.88
C GLY A 136 20.72 1.34 3.52
N ASN A 137 19.64 1.75 2.84
CA ASN A 137 18.63 2.67 3.38
C ASN A 137 17.66 1.98 4.35
N LEU A 138 17.44 0.68 4.19
CA LEU A 138 16.62 -0.16 5.07
C LEU A 138 17.39 -1.44 5.42
N THR A 139 17.15 -2.00 6.60
CA THR A 139 17.49 -3.40 6.88
C THR A 139 16.45 -4.35 6.26
N LEU A 140 16.82 -5.62 6.07
CA LEU A 140 15.89 -6.64 5.57
C LEU A 140 14.65 -6.83 6.49
N GLU A 141 14.77 -6.52 7.79
CA GLU A 141 13.62 -6.59 8.71
C GLU A 141 12.68 -5.40 8.49
N GLN A 142 13.20 -4.17 8.49
CA GLN A 142 12.40 -2.96 8.20
C GLN A 142 11.74 -3.03 6.81
N ALA A 143 12.38 -3.67 5.83
CA ALA A 143 11.80 -3.88 4.52
C ALA A 143 10.50 -4.71 4.57
N LYS A 144 10.40 -5.73 5.44
CA LYS A 144 9.17 -6.54 5.58
C LYS A 144 7.97 -5.72 6.05
N ASP A 145 8.19 -4.65 6.82
CA ASP A 145 7.13 -3.75 7.30
C ASP A 145 6.51 -2.88 6.19
N PHE A 146 6.94 -3.05 4.94
CA PHE A 146 6.34 -2.47 3.74
C PHE A 146 5.54 -3.48 2.89
N ARG A 147 5.38 -4.74 3.32
CA ARG A 147 4.53 -5.77 2.68
C ARG A 147 3.04 -5.57 2.99
N ASN A 148 2.57 -4.34 2.73
CA ASN A 148 1.27 -3.79 3.08
C ASN A 148 1.11 -2.40 2.41
N PHE A 149 0.04 -1.67 2.73
CA PHE A 149 -0.29 -0.35 2.18
C PHE A 149 0.88 0.66 2.11
N PHE A 150 1.81 0.64 3.08
CA PHE A 150 2.95 1.58 3.10
C PHE A 150 3.93 1.40 1.93
N ILE A 151 3.80 0.35 1.11
CA ILE A 151 4.50 0.26 -0.18
C ILE A 151 4.15 1.43 -1.12
N LYS A 152 2.92 1.97 -1.06
CA LYS A 152 2.48 3.09 -1.93
C LYS A 152 3.38 4.33 -1.80
N PRO A 153 3.53 4.95 -0.61
CA PRO A 153 4.44 6.09 -0.43
C PRO A 153 5.92 5.71 -0.64
N LEU A 154 6.33 4.48 -0.29
CA LEU A 154 7.69 4.00 -0.55
C LEU A 154 8.01 3.98 -2.06
N ALA A 155 7.06 3.51 -2.88
CA ALA A 155 7.14 3.51 -4.34
C ALA A 155 7.14 4.92 -4.94
N LEU A 156 6.29 5.81 -4.41
CA LEU A 156 6.25 7.22 -4.81
C LEU A 156 7.59 7.92 -4.53
N ILE A 157 8.24 7.67 -3.40
CA ILE A 157 9.58 8.24 -3.11
C ILE A 157 10.62 7.63 -4.05
N HIS A 158 10.63 6.30 -4.20
CA HIS A 158 11.62 5.57 -5.00
C HIS A 158 11.58 5.89 -6.50
N THR A 159 10.41 6.13 -7.09
CA THR A 159 10.30 6.21 -8.56
C THR A 159 11.14 7.33 -9.18
N ARG A 160 11.77 6.99 -10.31
CA ARG A 160 12.46 7.90 -11.23
C ARG A 160 11.52 8.79 -12.05
N LEU A 161 10.21 8.59 -11.94
CA LEU A 161 9.20 9.44 -12.55
C LEU A 161 9.06 10.74 -11.75
N ASP A 162 8.81 11.84 -12.47
CA ASP A 162 8.50 13.16 -11.93
C ASP A 162 6.98 13.30 -11.74
N ASP A 163 6.22 13.13 -12.83
CA ASP A 163 4.76 13.16 -12.83
C ASP A 163 4.24 11.75 -12.54
N VAL A 164 3.68 11.53 -11.34
CA VAL A 164 3.20 10.23 -10.86
C VAL A 164 1.70 10.24 -10.57
N ILE A 165 0.94 9.37 -11.24
CA ILE A 165 -0.37 8.92 -10.76
C ILE A 165 -0.14 7.57 -10.10
N LEU A 166 -0.25 7.53 -8.78
CA LEU A 166 -0.36 6.27 -8.05
C LEU A 166 -1.82 5.79 -8.13
N LEU A 167 -2.03 4.50 -8.44
CA LEU A 167 -3.35 3.85 -8.48
C LEU A 167 -3.39 2.62 -7.56
N ASP A 168 -4.58 2.26 -7.09
CA ASP A 168 -4.87 0.93 -6.57
C ASP A 168 -5.16 -0.07 -7.71
N ALA A 169 -4.77 -1.33 -7.54
CA ALA A 169 -4.94 -2.35 -8.59
C ALA A 169 -6.42 -2.73 -8.83
N ASP A 170 -7.28 -2.43 -7.86
CA ASP A 170 -8.73 -2.63 -7.83
C ASP A 170 -9.54 -1.38 -8.16
N ASP A 171 -8.91 -0.28 -8.61
CA ASP A 171 -9.60 0.87 -9.17
C ASP A 171 -10.30 0.52 -10.49
N ILE A 172 -11.61 0.76 -10.58
CA ILE A 172 -12.40 0.62 -11.82
C ILE A 172 -12.54 2.00 -12.45
N LEU A 173 -12.02 2.17 -13.67
CA LEU A 173 -11.94 3.48 -14.33
C LEU A 173 -13.13 3.74 -15.27
N PHE A 174 -13.54 5.01 -15.37
CA PHE A 174 -14.59 5.46 -16.30
C PHE A 174 -14.10 6.51 -17.31
N SER A 175 -12.92 7.09 -17.10
CA SER A 175 -12.18 7.90 -18.10
C SER A 175 -10.66 7.70 -17.94
N ASP A 176 -9.85 8.13 -18.91
CA ASP A 176 -8.39 8.04 -18.81
C ASP A 176 -7.87 8.93 -17.65
N PRO A 177 -7.26 8.36 -16.60
CA PRO A 177 -6.71 9.15 -15.49
C PRO A 177 -5.57 10.07 -15.93
N ALA A 178 -4.93 9.88 -17.10
CA ALA A 178 -3.99 10.87 -17.64
C ALA A 178 -4.63 12.22 -18.02
N ALA A 179 -5.97 12.33 -18.02
CA ALA A 179 -6.64 13.63 -18.07
C ALA A 179 -6.33 14.51 -16.83
N LEU A 180 -5.99 13.90 -15.68
CA LEU A 180 -5.64 14.59 -14.43
C LEU A 180 -4.43 15.53 -14.61
N TRP A 181 -3.48 15.18 -15.48
CA TRP A 181 -2.34 16.03 -15.88
C TRP A 181 -2.74 17.38 -16.50
N THR A 182 -3.99 17.51 -16.94
CA THR A 182 -4.49 18.73 -17.61
C THR A 182 -5.38 19.59 -16.71
N VAL A 183 -5.75 19.11 -15.52
CA VAL A 183 -6.50 19.86 -14.51
C VAL A 183 -5.71 21.11 -14.11
N PRO A 184 -6.32 22.31 -14.07
CA PRO A 184 -5.61 23.54 -13.71
C PRO A 184 -4.89 23.45 -12.35
N ALA A 185 -5.55 22.86 -11.35
CA ALA A 185 -4.98 22.67 -10.02
C ALA A 185 -3.74 21.74 -10.01
N TYR A 186 -3.64 20.73 -10.89
CA TYR A 186 -2.40 19.95 -10.98
C TYR A 186 -1.22 20.81 -11.48
N ARG A 187 -1.48 21.75 -12.40
CA ARG A 187 -0.45 22.65 -12.94
C ARG A 187 -0.04 23.75 -11.97
N GLU A 188 -0.91 24.10 -11.01
CA GLU A 188 -0.68 25.13 -10.00
C GLU A 188 -0.05 24.54 -8.72
N TYR A 189 -0.58 23.42 -8.23
CA TYR A 189 -0.21 22.80 -6.96
C TYR A 189 0.67 21.56 -7.11
N GLY A 190 0.93 21.07 -8.33
CA GLY A 190 1.68 19.82 -8.56
C GLY A 190 1.03 18.58 -7.93
N THR A 191 -0.25 18.63 -7.54
CA THR A 191 -0.93 17.56 -6.80
C THR A 191 -2.42 17.48 -7.15
N ILE A 192 -2.99 16.28 -6.97
CA ILE A 192 -4.43 16.10 -6.70
C ILE A 192 -4.58 14.95 -5.71
N PHE A 193 -5.21 15.23 -4.58
CA PHE A 193 -5.65 14.25 -3.58
C PHE A 193 -7.18 14.17 -3.53
N PHE A 194 -7.73 13.09 -2.99
CA PHE A 194 -9.17 12.86 -2.90
C PHE A 194 -9.61 12.68 -1.46
N TYR A 195 -10.79 13.19 -1.11
CA TYR A 195 -11.29 13.14 0.26
C TYR A 195 -11.83 11.75 0.63
N ASP A 196 -11.57 11.30 1.85
CA ASP A 196 -12.25 10.13 2.42
C ASP A 196 -13.59 10.51 3.08
N ARG A 197 -14.38 9.48 3.36
CA ARG A 197 -15.71 9.47 3.98
C ARG A 197 -15.76 10.30 5.26
N GLU A 198 -16.87 11.00 5.44
CA GLU A 198 -17.12 11.77 6.66
C GLU A 198 -17.61 10.85 7.79
N ILE A 199 -16.67 10.17 8.46
CA ILE A 199 -16.93 9.23 9.56
C ILE A 199 -16.39 9.85 10.87
N ASN A 200 -17.27 10.23 11.79
CA ASN A 200 -16.88 10.74 13.11
C ASN A 200 -16.73 9.60 14.14
N GLU A 201 -15.55 8.98 14.17
CA GLU A 201 -15.15 8.04 15.22
C GLU A 201 -13.87 8.51 15.96
N ASN A 202 -13.69 8.05 17.20
CA ASN A 202 -12.57 8.43 18.08
C ASN A 202 -11.32 7.58 17.78
N SER A 203 -10.72 7.80 16.62
CA SER A 203 -9.60 7.01 16.07
C SER A 203 -8.79 7.83 15.06
N TYR A 204 -7.64 7.29 14.64
CA TYR A 204 -6.76 7.88 13.62
C TYR A 204 -6.51 9.37 13.88
N LEU A 205 -6.84 10.27 12.94
CA LEU A 205 -6.63 11.72 13.08
C LEU A 205 -7.53 12.38 14.16
N ASN A 206 -8.64 11.74 14.53
CA ASN A 206 -9.62 12.19 15.53
C ASN A 206 -9.47 11.47 16.90
N GLY A 207 -8.40 10.68 17.09
CA GLY A 207 -8.11 10.04 18.37
C GLY A 207 -7.88 11.09 19.46
N LYS A 208 -8.62 11.00 20.57
CA LYS A 208 -8.54 11.98 21.67
C LYS A 208 -7.36 11.72 22.60
N HIS A 209 -6.54 12.76 22.79
CA HIS A 209 -5.43 12.82 23.73
C HIS A 209 -5.70 13.84 24.83
N ARG A 210 -5.07 13.66 25.99
CA ARG A 210 -5.13 14.62 27.10
C ARG A 210 -3.75 14.84 27.70
N TRP A 211 -3.40 16.11 27.93
CA TRP A 211 -2.13 16.50 28.53
C TRP A 211 -2.30 17.77 29.37
N THR A 212 -1.56 17.85 30.48
CA THR A 212 -1.49 19.08 31.29
C THR A 212 -0.40 19.98 30.73
N ASN A 213 -0.75 21.23 30.41
CA ASN A 213 0.21 22.19 29.85
C ASN A 213 1.09 22.87 30.92
N GLU A 214 2.07 23.65 30.48
CA GLU A 214 3.05 24.36 31.33
C GLU A 214 2.42 25.29 32.40
N LYS A 215 1.15 25.66 32.25
CA LYS A 215 0.40 26.50 33.20
C LYS A 215 -0.43 25.68 34.21
N GLY A 216 -0.29 24.35 34.21
CA GLY A 216 -1.08 23.44 35.05
C GLY A 216 -2.54 23.29 34.59
N VAL A 217 -2.83 23.54 33.32
CA VAL A 217 -4.18 23.43 32.75
C VAL A 217 -4.26 22.21 31.85
N ASP A 218 -5.23 21.33 32.10
CA ASP A 218 -5.50 20.17 31.26
C ASP A 218 -6.09 20.58 29.90
N VAL A 219 -5.54 20.01 28.84
CA VAL A 219 -5.96 20.19 27.45
C VAL A 219 -6.44 18.85 26.91
N GLU A 220 -7.60 18.84 26.25
CA GLU A 220 -8.03 17.74 25.38
C GLU A 220 -7.86 18.18 23.93
N GLU A 221 -7.18 17.37 23.13
CA GLU A 221 -6.92 17.61 21.71
C GLU A 221 -7.05 16.30 20.90
N ASN A 222 -7.18 16.38 19.58
CA ASN A 222 -7.19 15.22 18.71
C ASN A 222 -5.78 14.90 18.15
N THR A 223 -5.57 13.70 17.59
CA THR A 223 -4.28 13.26 17.04
C THR A 223 -3.73 14.24 16.00
N LEU A 224 -4.56 14.81 15.12
CA LEU A 224 -4.06 15.79 14.15
C LEU A 224 -3.58 17.07 14.86
N GLN A 225 -4.32 17.60 15.83
CA GLN A 225 -3.89 18.72 16.66
C GLN A 225 -2.57 18.43 17.41
N GLU A 226 -2.42 17.22 17.97
CA GLU A 226 -1.15 16.77 18.57
C GLU A 226 -0.02 16.78 17.53
N MET A 227 -0.22 16.16 16.37
CA MET A 227 0.81 16.10 15.34
C MET A 227 1.23 17.49 14.87
N MET A 228 0.29 18.42 14.68
CA MET A 228 0.60 19.83 14.37
C MET A 228 1.36 20.53 15.51
N ARG A 229 1.11 20.16 16.78
CA ARG A 229 1.80 20.70 17.97
C ARG A 229 3.23 20.16 18.12
N VAL A 230 3.49 18.91 17.77
CA VAL A 230 4.74 18.16 18.12
C VAL A 230 5.63 17.74 16.95
N PHE A 231 5.26 18.02 15.69
CA PHE A 231 6.07 17.64 14.53
C PHE A 231 7.47 18.30 14.50
N GLU A 232 8.51 17.48 14.31
CA GLU A 232 9.95 17.80 14.20
C GLU A 232 10.27 18.70 12.98
N SER A 233 9.77 19.94 12.96
CA SER A 233 9.84 20.84 11.80
C SER A 233 11.29 21.26 11.50
N GLU A 234 12.05 21.47 12.56
CA GLU A 234 13.46 21.85 12.55
C GLU A 234 14.38 20.78 11.93
N ARG A 235 14.03 19.48 12.03
CA ARG A 235 14.73 18.37 11.33
C ARG A 235 14.82 18.61 9.82
N PHE A 236 13.82 19.27 9.25
CA PHE A 236 13.72 19.56 7.82
C PHE A 236 14.23 20.96 7.43
N GLY A 237 14.74 21.74 8.40
CA GLY A 237 15.14 23.12 8.21
C GLY A 237 13.96 24.08 8.02
N LEU A 238 12.81 23.77 8.62
CA LEU A 238 11.59 24.58 8.54
C LEU A 238 11.35 25.33 9.87
N GLU A 239 10.59 26.43 9.82
CA GLU A 239 10.00 27.00 11.04
C GLU A 239 9.06 25.98 11.71
N ARG A 240 8.79 26.17 13.01
CA ARG A 240 7.74 25.39 13.70
C ARG A 240 6.42 25.48 12.94
N ASN A 241 5.88 24.32 12.62
CA ASN A 241 4.62 24.13 11.93
C ASN A 241 3.47 25.01 12.49
N LYS A 242 2.66 25.55 11.59
CA LYS A 242 1.43 26.30 11.85
C LYS A 242 0.39 25.78 10.84
N PRO A 243 -0.79 25.33 11.28
CA PRO A 243 -1.82 24.84 10.36
C PRO A 243 -2.07 25.74 9.16
N SER A 244 -2.22 25.14 7.98
CA SER A 244 -2.75 25.79 6.79
C SER A 244 -4.25 26.09 6.96
N ASP A 245 -4.82 26.85 6.02
CA ASP A 245 -6.27 27.02 5.94
C ASP A 245 -6.99 25.73 5.55
N HIS A 246 -6.32 24.77 4.90
CA HIS A 246 -6.88 23.44 4.72
C HIS A 246 -7.01 22.72 6.08
N VAL A 247 -5.92 22.61 6.86
CA VAL A 247 -5.98 21.95 8.17
C VAL A 247 -6.94 22.66 9.13
N ARG A 248 -6.96 24.00 9.17
CA ARG A 248 -7.94 24.74 9.99
C ARG A 248 -9.40 24.38 9.70
N ASN A 249 -9.72 24.02 8.45
CA ASN A 249 -11.09 23.70 8.02
C ASN A 249 -11.34 22.19 7.82
N SER A 250 -10.35 21.33 8.05
CA SER A 250 -10.48 19.89 7.88
C SER A 250 -11.40 19.26 8.94
N LEU A 251 -12.05 18.15 8.60
CA LEU A 251 -12.96 17.48 9.54
C LEU A 251 -12.22 16.90 10.77
N PRO A 252 -11.02 16.28 10.64
CA PRO A 252 -10.29 15.78 11.80
C PRO A 252 -9.78 16.88 12.71
N TYR A 253 -9.25 17.99 12.18
CA TYR A 253 -8.75 19.07 13.03
C TYR A 253 -9.87 19.68 13.88
N ASN A 254 -11.09 19.69 13.36
CA ASN A 254 -12.30 20.17 14.05
C ASN A 254 -13.09 19.05 14.76
N SER A 255 -12.47 17.89 15.01
CA SER A 255 -13.02 16.72 15.72
C SER A 255 -14.37 16.20 15.17
N GLN A 256 -14.52 16.25 13.85
CA GLN A 256 -15.73 15.89 13.10
C GLN A 256 -15.55 14.70 12.15
N GLY A 257 -14.33 14.21 11.93
CA GLY A 257 -14.08 13.03 11.08
C GLY A 257 -12.72 12.39 11.38
N ALA A 258 -12.59 11.07 11.28
CA ALA A 258 -11.34 10.36 11.60
C ALA A 258 -10.31 10.35 10.44
N HIS A 259 -10.74 10.77 9.24
CA HIS A 259 -9.98 10.66 8.00
C HIS A 259 -10.06 11.94 7.16
N GLU A 260 -9.00 12.24 6.41
CA GLU A 260 -9.00 13.32 5.41
C GLU A 260 -8.86 12.76 3.99
N GLN A 261 -7.90 11.87 3.73
CA GLN A 261 -7.56 11.41 2.39
C GLN A 261 -7.93 9.94 2.11
N ASP A 262 -8.52 9.69 0.94
CA ASP A 262 -8.49 8.37 0.27
C ASP A 262 -7.27 8.28 -0.66
N SER A 263 -6.57 7.14 -0.64
CA SER A 263 -5.32 6.94 -1.39
C SER A 263 -5.42 5.97 -2.57
N SER A 264 -6.64 5.69 -3.06
CA SER A 264 -6.85 4.99 -4.33
C SER A 264 -6.05 5.63 -5.47
N VAL A 265 -6.36 6.91 -5.75
CA VAL A 265 -5.66 7.75 -6.73
C VAL A 265 -4.90 8.85 -5.99
N VAL A 266 -3.58 8.93 -6.22
CA VAL A 266 -2.73 10.01 -5.70
C VAL A 266 -1.91 10.60 -6.84
N VAL A 267 -2.13 11.87 -7.16
CA VAL A 267 -1.47 12.56 -8.29
C VAL A 267 -0.41 13.53 -7.76
N VAL A 268 0.83 13.46 -8.28
CA VAL A 268 2.00 14.22 -7.78
C VAL A 268 2.94 14.66 -8.91
N ASP A 269 3.54 15.85 -8.81
CA ASP A 269 4.78 16.28 -9.47
C ASP A 269 5.91 16.35 -8.42
N LYS A 270 6.89 15.44 -8.52
CA LYS A 270 8.03 15.37 -7.59
C LYS A 270 9.09 16.46 -7.80
N ARG A 271 9.09 17.18 -8.92
CA ARG A 271 10.11 18.19 -9.26
C ARG A 271 10.05 19.39 -8.32
N VAL A 272 8.83 19.83 -8.02
CA VAL A 272 8.54 20.98 -7.16
C VAL A 272 8.48 20.61 -5.67
N HIS A 273 8.12 19.36 -5.34
CA HIS A 273 7.78 18.94 -3.97
C HIS A 273 8.81 18.04 -3.28
N LYS A 274 10.10 18.29 -3.54
CA LYS A 274 11.20 17.47 -2.98
C LYS A 274 11.18 17.39 -1.46
N LYS A 275 10.88 18.50 -0.77
CA LYS A 275 10.78 18.54 0.70
C LYS A 275 9.63 17.67 1.23
N ALA A 276 8.51 17.58 0.49
CA ALA A 276 7.42 16.68 0.84
C ALA A 276 7.85 15.20 0.71
N MET A 277 8.74 14.86 -0.23
CA MET A 277 9.29 13.49 -0.32
C MET A 277 10.24 13.17 0.85
N ASP A 278 11.06 14.13 1.31
CA ASP A 278 11.89 13.99 2.51
C ASP A 278 11.03 13.74 3.76
N VAL A 279 9.93 14.48 3.91
CA VAL A 279 8.98 14.33 5.02
C VAL A 279 8.19 13.02 4.89
N LEU A 280 7.74 12.66 3.69
CA LEU A 280 7.00 11.41 3.44
C LEU A 280 7.85 10.19 3.82
N TRP A 281 9.16 10.21 3.52
CA TRP A 281 10.10 9.19 3.98
C TRP A 281 10.11 9.09 5.50
N PHE A 282 10.27 10.21 6.21
CA PHE A 282 10.25 10.24 7.68
C PHE A 282 8.91 9.75 8.28
N LEU A 283 7.77 10.10 7.67
CA LEU A 283 6.46 9.64 8.12
C LEU A 283 6.34 8.11 8.08
N ILE A 284 6.87 7.48 7.03
CA ILE A 284 6.78 6.02 6.83
C ILE A 284 7.96 5.23 7.43
N THR A 285 9.12 5.82 7.69
CA THR A 285 10.26 5.11 8.31
C THR A 285 10.44 5.36 9.80
N GLU A 286 9.93 6.47 10.34
CA GLU A 286 10.06 6.81 11.76
C GLU A 286 8.71 7.14 12.43
N TRP A 287 7.93 8.08 11.90
CA TRP A 287 6.75 8.62 12.60
C TRP A 287 5.67 7.57 12.86
N ARG A 288 5.35 6.72 11.86
CA ARG A 288 4.35 5.64 11.98
C ARG A 288 4.65 4.59 13.06
N TYR A 289 5.89 4.50 13.53
CA TYR A 289 6.28 3.60 14.63
C TYR A 289 6.15 4.26 16.01
N ARG A 290 5.94 5.58 16.06
CA ARG A 290 5.78 6.37 17.29
C ARG A 290 4.32 6.77 17.53
N TYR A 291 3.54 7.01 16.47
CA TYR A 291 2.16 7.50 16.53
C TYR A 291 1.22 6.67 15.66
N SER A 292 -0.01 6.45 16.14
CA SER A 292 -1.10 5.81 15.37
C SER A 292 -2.13 6.87 14.95
N TYR A 293 -2.14 7.20 13.66
CA TYR A 293 -2.87 8.37 13.13
C TYR A 293 -3.57 8.13 11.78
N SER A 294 -3.34 6.97 11.13
CA SER A 294 -3.80 6.69 9.76
C SER A 294 -4.22 5.23 9.63
N TRP A 295 -5.22 4.96 8.80
CA TRP A 295 -5.48 3.60 8.31
C TRP A 295 -4.50 3.30 7.16
N GLY A 296 -3.37 2.68 7.51
CA GLY A 296 -2.30 2.43 6.55
C GLY A 296 -1.63 3.71 6.06
N ASP A 297 -1.42 3.80 4.75
CA ASP A 297 -0.70 4.86 4.06
C ASP A 297 -1.49 6.17 3.92
N LYS A 298 -2.81 6.13 3.88
CA LYS A 298 -3.60 7.16 3.15
C LYS A 298 -3.40 8.61 3.58
N GLU A 299 -3.26 8.89 4.88
CA GLU A 299 -3.06 10.26 5.36
C GLU A 299 -1.62 10.77 5.14
N ASN A 300 -0.67 9.88 4.86
CA ASN A 300 0.77 10.23 4.79
C ASN A 300 1.06 11.20 3.64
N PHE A 301 0.34 11.11 2.51
CA PHE A 301 0.64 11.95 1.34
C PHE A 301 0.34 13.42 1.63
N TRP A 302 -0.89 13.79 1.97
CA TRP A 302 -1.21 15.19 2.25
C TRP A 302 -0.50 15.72 3.51
N LEU A 303 -0.34 14.90 4.56
CA LEU A 303 0.41 15.29 5.75
C LEU A 303 1.87 15.61 5.42
N ALA A 304 2.50 14.87 4.50
CA ALA A 304 3.88 15.15 4.10
C ALA A 304 4.03 16.52 3.43
N TYR A 305 2.97 17.03 2.78
CA TYR A 305 2.96 18.35 2.14
C TYR A 305 2.67 19.47 3.15
N GLU A 306 1.69 19.29 4.03
CA GLU A 306 1.42 20.20 5.14
C GLU A 306 2.69 20.39 6.01
N PHE A 307 3.28 19.29 6.47
CA PHE A 307 4.48 19.30 7.31
C PHE A 307 5.76 19.76 6.58
N SER A 308 5.80 19.72 5.24
CA SER A 308 6.89 20.31 4.45
C SER A 308 6.65 21.77 4.07
N HIS A 309 5.53 22.37 4.52
CA HIS A 309 5.02 23.67 4.06
C HIS A 309 4.92 23.78 2.53
N SER A 310 4.68 22.66 1.84
CA SER A 310 4.55 22.59 0.38
C SER A 310 3.07 22.71 -0.02
N PRO A 311 2.71 23.54 -1.00
CA PRO A 311 1.31 23.73 -1.38
C PRO A 311 0.74 22.46 -2.02
N TYR A 312 -0.50 22.12 -1.68
CA TYR A 312 -1.19 20.93 -2.17
C TYR A 312 -2.67 21.20 -2.48
N TYR A 313 -3.28 20.31 -3.26
CA TYR A 313 -4.67 20.42 -3.69
C TYR A 313 -5.45 19.12 -3.44
N PHE A 314 -6.61 19.27 -2.79
CA PHE A 314 -7.66 18.25 -2.77
C PHE A 314 -8.71 18.54 -3.84
N SER A 315 -9.28 17.47 -4.39
CA SER A 315 -10.46 17.48 -5.25
C SER A 315 -11.50 18.50 -4.77
N PRO A 316 -12.15 19.25 -5.68
CA PRO A 316 -13.21 20.19 -5.30
C PRO A 316 -14.41 19.45 -4.69
N HIS A 317 -14.53 18.14 -4.94
CA HIS A 317 -15.69 17.31 -4.64
C HIS A 317 -15.46 16.38 -3.44
N GLY A 318 -16.48 16.22 -2.61
CA GLY A 318 -16.49 15.23 -1.53
C GLY A 318 -16.70 13.81 -2.05
N THR A 319 -16.34 12.83 -1.23
CA THR A 319 -16.42 11.39 -1.54
C THR A 319 -17.84 10.96 -1.94
N SER A 320 -17.93 10.07 -2.93
CA SER A 320 -19.15 9.37 -3.32
C SER A 320 -19.05 7.87 -2.92
N ALA A 321 -20.13 7.14 -3.11
CA ALA A 321 -20.18 5.69 -2.97
C ALA A 321 -20.94 5.07 -4.15
N ALA A 322 -20.45 3.94 -4.66
CA ALA A 322 -21.08 3.16 -5.72
C ALA A 322 -21.72 1.90 -5.14
N GLY A 323 -23.05 1.76 -5.25
CA GLY A 323 -23.74 0.59 -4.74
C GLY A 323 -25.26 0.69 -4.75
N GLY A 324 -25.87 0.32 -3.62
CA GLY A 324 -27.32 0.20 -3.45
C GLY A 324 -27.93 1.41 -2.75
N ARG A 325 -29.02 1.94 -3.33
CA ARG A 325 -29.86 2.97 -2.71
C ARG A 325 -30.67 2.37 -1.56
N GLN A 326 -30.70 3.05 -0.41
CA GLN A 326 -31.41 2.56 0.76
C GLN A 326 -32.93 2.70 0.62
N GLY A 327 -33.66 1.65 1.00
CA GLY A 327 -35.14 1.65 0.96
C GLY A 327 -35.78 2.55 2.01
N HIS A 328 -35.12 2.72 3.17
CA HIS A 328 -35.57 3.58 4.27
C HIS A 328 -35.14 5.04 4.12
N ASP A 329 -34.11 5.31 3.31
CA ASP A 329 -33.68 6.66 2.93
C ASP A 329 -33.36 6.72 1.42
N PRO A 330 -34.33 7.13 0.59
CA PRO A 330 -34.16 7.26 -0.86
C PRO A 330 -33.06 8.22 -1.33
N GLN A 331 -32.43 9.01 -0.45
CA GLN A 331 -31.32 9.92 -0.78
C GLN A 331 -29.94 9.40 -0.33
N THR A 332 -29.88 8.15 0.14
CA THR A 332 -28.66 7.50 0.65
C THR A 332 -28.26 6.31 -0.22
N VAL A 333 -26.98 6.25 -0.61
CA VAL A 333 -26.36 5.13 -1.34
C VAL A 333 -25.28 4.51 -0.46
N CYS A 334 -25.22 3.18 -0.39
CA CYS A 334 -24.20 2.44 0.36
C CYS A 334 -23.45 1.47 -0.54
N GLY A 335 -22.12 1.47 -0.43
CA GLY A 335 -21.23 0.65 -1.24
C GLY A 335 -19.80 1.18 -1.27
N ASP A 336 -19.01 0.69 -2.21
CA ASP A 336 -17.57 0.94 -2.35
C ASP A 336 -17.28 2.43 -2.67
N ILE A 337 -16.06 2.92 -2.40
CA ILE A 337 -15.71 4.35 -2.56
C ILE A 337 -15.70 4.73 -4.03
N ALA A 338 -16.30 5.88 -4.38
CA ALA A 338 -16.28 6.43 -5.73
C ALA A 338 -15.93 7.92 -5.72
N HIS A 339 -15.29 8.40 -6.79
CA HIS A 339 -14.90 9.80 -6.93
C HIS A 339 -15.34 10.40 -8.26
N PHE A 340 -15.80 11.65 -8.22
CA PHE A 340 -16.03 12.46 -9.41
C PHE A 340 -14.72 13.00 -9.97
N PHE A 341 -14.68 13.32 -11.26
CA PHE A 341 -13.51 13.95 -11.86
C PHE A 341 -13.21 15.28 -11.14
N PRO A 342 -11.95 15.55 -10.71
CA PRO A 342 -11.62 16.64 -9.78
C PRO A 342 -11.53 18.00 -10.49
N LEU A 343 -12.64 18.45 -11.07
CA LEU A 343 -12.80 19.72 -11.77
C LEU A 343 -14.20 20.29 -11.53
N ASP A 344 -14.27 21.57 -11.19
CA ASP A 344 -15.55 22.27 -11.04
C ASP A 344 -16.30 22.37 -12.37
N GLY A 345 -17.62 22.15 -12.34
CA GLY A 345 -18.47 22.12 -13.53
C GLY A 345 -18.41 20.83 -14.35
N ARG A 346 -17.72 19.79 -13.87
CA ARG A 346 -17.71 18.44 -14.44
C ARG A 346 -18.27 17.43 -13.43
N ASP A 347 -19.16 16.54 -13.88
CA ASP A 347 -20.05 15.73 -13.04
C ASP A 347 -20.01 14.22 -13.33
N ASP A 348 -19.08 13.75 -14.16
CA ASP A 348 -18.82 12.32 -14.36
C ASP A 348 -17.91 11.73 -13.28
N ILE A 349 -18.07 10.43 -13.07
CA ILE A 349 -17.24 9.63 -12.18
C ILE A 349 -15.88 9.40 -12.84
N LEU A 350 -14.80 9.58 -12.08
CA LEU A 350 -13.44 9.18 -12.48
C LEU A 350 -13.25 7.67 -12.29
N HIS A 351 -13.48 7.20 -11.06
CA HIS A 351 -13.23 5.81 -10.67
C HIS A 351 -14.07 5.33 -9.47
N ILE A 352 -14.04 4.01 -9.25
CA ILE A 352 -14.45 3.34 -8.00
C ILE A 352 -13.24 2.58 -7.43
N ASN A 353 -12.90 2.82 -6.16
CA ASN A 353 -12.01 1.95 -5.38
C ASN A 353 -12.83 0.76 -4.88
N GLY A 354 -12.64 -0.42 -5.47
CA GLY A 354 -13.66 -1.48 -5.46
C GLY A 354 -13.16 -2.92 -5.38
N ASN A 355 -12.22 -3.24 -4.48
CA ASN A 355 -11.72 -4.62 -4.26
C ASN A 355 -12.82 -5.69 -4.27
N ARG A 356 -13.92 -5.41 -3.55
CA ARG A 356 -15.09 -6.29 -3.39
C ARG A 356 -15.87 -6.51 -4.69
N LEU A 357 -15.83 -5.56 -5.62
CA LEU A 357 -16.54 -5.62 -6.91
C LEU A 357 -15.75 -6.40 -7.98
N ILE A 358 -14.42 -6.39 -7.89
CA ILE A 358 -13.55 -6.85 -8.99
C ILE A 358 -12.73 -8.10 -8.68
N ASN A 359 -12.33 -8.33 -7.44
CA ASN A 359 -11.31 -9.33 -7.14
C ASN A 359 -11.82 -10.77 -7.32
N PRO A 360 -11.22 -11.62 -8.17
CA PRO A 360 -11.68 -12.99 -8.34
C PRO A 360 -11.45 -13.84 -7.08
N TYR A 361 -10.39 -13.56 -6.32
CA TYR A 361 -10.07 -14.28 -5.08
C TYR A 361 -10.90 -13.79 -3.89
N ILE A 362 -11.00 -14.60 -2.83
CA ILE A 362 -11.75 -14.22 -1.62
C ILE A 362 -10.76 -13.62 -0.62
N LYS A 363 -10.97 -12.36 -0.23
CA LYS A 363 -10.16 -11.67 0.78
C LYS A 363 -10.36 -12.30 2.17
N THR A 364 -9.27 -12.57 2.90
CA THR A 364 -9.28 -13.30 4.19
C THR A 364 -8.77 -12.49 5.38
N ASN A 365 -8.12 -11.35 5.15
CA ASN A 365 -7.84 -10.34 6.18
C ASN A 365 -7.86 -8.92 5.56
N SER A 366 -7.78 -7.87 6.37
CA SER A 366 -7.87 -6.48 5.90
C SER A 366 -6.75 -6.04 4.94
N VAL A 367 -5.58 -6.66 5.02
CA VAL A 367 -4.36 -6.29 4.28
C VAL A 367 -4.20 -7.18 3.04
N ASN A 368 -3.15 -8.02 2.98
CA ASN A 368 -2.76 -8.78 1.79
C ASN A 368 -3.20 -10.27 1.83
N GLY A 369 -4.11 -10.66 2.73
CA GLY A 369 -4.60 -12.05 2.84
C GLY A 369 -5.71 -12.39 1.86
N TYR A 370 -5.51 -13.39 0.99
CA TYR A 370 -6.49 -13.89 0.02
C TYR A 370 -6.46 -15.41 -0.11
N ASN A 371 -7.63 -16.04 -0.19
CA ASN A 371 -7.79 -17.41 -0.66
C ASN A 371 -7.71 -17.41 -2.20
N ARG A 372 -6.59 -17.92 -2.73
CA ARG A 372 -6.26 -17.91 -4.17
C ARG A 372 -6.93 -19.03 -4.98
N LYS A 373 -7.83 -19.83 -4.38
CA LYS A 373 -8.65 -20.78 -5.16
C LYS A 373 -9.52 -20.01 -6.15
N PHE A 374 -9.44 -20.36 -7.44
CA PHE A 374 -10.33 -19.81 -8.45
C PHE A 374 -11.75 -20.37 -8.34
N ASP A 375 -12.74 -19.55 -8.67
CA ASP A 375 -14.15 -19.93 -8.75
C ASP A 375 -14.81 -19.16 -9.91
N ALA A 376 -15.15 -19.87 -10.99
CA ALA A 376 -15.79 -19.29 -12.16
C ALA A 376 -17.25 -18.86 -11.92
N GLY A 377 -17.94 -19.42 -10.92
CA GLY A 377 -19.31 -19.06 -10.58
C GLY A 377 -19.42 -17.63 -10.04
N LYS A 378 -18.39 -17.20 -9.30
CA LYS A 378 -18.29 -15.85 -8.71
C LYS A 378 -18.34 -14.72 -9.74
N LEU A 379 -17.89 -14.93 -10.98
CA LEU A 379 -18.03 -13.94 -12.06
C LEU A 379 -19.50 -13.57 -12.31
N THR A 380 -20.37 -14.58 -12.32
CA THR A 380 -21.81 -14.39 -12.54
C THR A 380 -22.44 -13.64 -11.36
N GLU A 381 -22.03 -13.96 -10.13
CA GLU A 381 -22.46 -13.25 -8.92
C GLU A 381 -22.04 -11.77 -8.94
N MET A 382 -20.78 -11.47 -9.28
CA MET A 382 -20.24 -10.10 -9.28
C MET A 382 -20.87 -9.24 -10.38
N VAL A 383 -21.09 -9.78 -11.59
CA VAL A 383 -21.77 -9.04 -12.68
C VAL A 383 -23.27 -8.86 -12.40
N ALA A 384 -23.91 -9.80 -11.69
CA ALA A 384 -25.30 -9.65 -11.27
C ALA A 384 -25.46 -8.57 -10.18
N ASN A 385 -24.51 -8.45 -9.24
CA ASN A 385 -24.55 -7.52 -8.10
C ASN A 385 -23.77 -6.21 -8.34
N LEU A 386 -23.62 -5.79 -9.61
CA LEU A 386 -23.02 -4.50 -9.94
C LEU A 386 -23.78 -3.31 -9.30
N PRO A 387 -23.09 -2.23 -8.93
CA PRO A 387 -23.72 -0.98 -8.49
C PRO A 387 -24.85 -0.49 -9.42
N GLU A 388 -25.99 -0.11 -8.84
CA GLU A 388 -27.08 0.56 -9.55
C GLU A 388 -27.00 2.10 -9.47
N TYR A 389 -26.35 2.63 -8.42
CA TYR A 389 -26.30 4.06 -8.12
C TYR A 389 -24.93 4.53 -7.64
N PHE A 390 -24.64 5.79 -7.93
CA PHE A 390 -23.64 6.60 -7.24
C PHE A 390 -24.32 7.57 -6.26
N ALA A 391 -23.65 7.92 -5.16
CA ALA A 391 -24.05 9.07 -4.36
C ALA A 391 -23.80 10.39 -5.13
N GLY A 392 -24.62 11.40 -4.89
CA GLY A 392 -24.62 12.65 -5.65
C GLY A 392 -23.33 13.49 -5.55
N LEU A 393 -23.04 14.23 -6.63
CA LEU A 393 -21.97 15.22 -6.68
C LEU A 393 -22.20 16.33 -5.67
N ARG A 394 -21.15 16.70 -4.92
CA ARG A 394 -21.20 17.68 -3.83
C ARG A 394 -19.80 18.17 -3.45
N ARG A 395 -19.74 19.29 -2.75
CA ARG A 395 -18.58 19.64 -1.92
C ARG A 395 -18.49 18.70 -0.70
N ARG A 396 -17.29 18.52 -0.14
CA ARG A 396 -17.14 17.93 1.19
C ARG A 396 -17.84 18.85 2.21
N GLY A 397 -18.38 18.27 3.27
CA GLY A 397 -19.09 19.01 4.32
C GLY A 397 -19.02 18.26 5.64
N PRO A 398 -19.69 18.72 6.71
CA PRO A 398 -19.67 18.04 8.00
C PRO A 398 -20.25 16.62 7.89
N THR A 399 -19.79 15.75 8.80
CA THR A 399 -20.37 14.43 9.07
C THR A 399 -21.86 14.58 9.39
N PRO A 400 -22.75 13.80 8.75
CA PRO A 400 -24.19 13.84 9.02
C PRO A 400 -24.51 13.54 10.49
N ILE A 401 -25.39 14.34 11.10
CA ILE A 401 -25.87 14.09 12.47
C ILE A 401 -26.78 12.86 12.45
N MET A 402 -26.32 11.79 13.09
CA MET A 402 -26.99 10.48 13.03
C MET A 402 -28.10 10.33 14.09
N GLN A 403 -29.15 9.58 13.75
CA GLN A 403 -30.19 9.20 14.70
C GLN A 403 -29.69 8.03 15.58
N PRO A 404 -29.96 8.01 16.91
CA PRO A 404 -29.30 7.09 17.85
C PRO A 404 -29.62 5.59 17.70
N ASN A 405 -30.53 5.23 16.80
CA ASN A 405 -31.14 3.90 16.70
C ASN A 405 -30.92 3.20 15.34
N GLY A 406 -30.16 3.81 14.43
CA GLY A 406 -29.67 3.15 13.22
C GLY A 406 -28.24 2.63 13.42
N SER A 407 -27.99 1.36 13.13
CA SER A 407 -26.63 0.90 12.86
C SER A 407 -26.11 1.64 11.62
N CYS A 408 -24.99 2.35 11.73
CA CYS A 408 -24.35 3.05 10.62
C CYS A 408 -23.36 2.12 9.90
N PRO A 409 -23.64 1.67 8.66
CA PRO A 409 -22.63 1.06 7.82
C PRO A 409 -21.75 2.19 7.26
N GLN A 410 -20.44 2.15 7.53
CA GLN A 410 -19.51 3.21 7.11
C GLN A 410 -19.42 3.35 5.58
N GLU A 411 -19.86 2.32 4.84
CA GLU A 411 -20.06 2.33 3.39
C GLU A 411 -21.17 3.28 2.90
N CYS A 412 -22.02 3.84 3.78
CA CYS A 412 -23.16 4.69 3.42
C CYS A 412 -22.86 6.20 3.29
N MET A 413 -23.29 6.78 2.18
CA MET A 413 -23.30 8.23 1.92
C MET A 413 -24.66 8.84 2.24
N TYR A 414 -24.86 9.23 3.50
CA TYR A 414 -26.16 9.67 4.00
C TYR A 414 -26.64 10.99 3.42
N GLN A 415 -27.85 10.97 2.84
CA GLN A 415 -28.56 12.14 2.30
C GLN A 415 -27.73 12.97 1.32
N ARG A 416 -26.84 12.31 0.57
CA ARG A 416 -25.95 12.94 -0.42
C ARG A 416 -26.55 12.95 -1.84
N GLY A 417 -27.78 12.47 -2.01
CA GLY A 417 -28.46 12.37 -3.30
C GLY A 417 -28.06 11.11 -4.08
N VAL A 418 -28.77 10.83 -5.17
CA VAL A 418 -28.66 9.59 -5.94
C VAL A 418 -28.54 9.89 -7.42
N ILE A 419 -27.48 9.37 -8.06
CA ILE A 419 -27.27 9.35 -9.50
C ILE A 419 -27.36 7.88 -9.95
N ARG A 420 -28.10 7.58 -11.02
CA ARG A 420 -28.21 6.21 -11.54
C ARG A 420 -26.99 5.87 -12.40
N VAL A 421 -26.42 4.68 -12.19
CA VAL A 421 -25.37 4.11 -13.04
C VAL A 421 -25.91 3.98 -14.48
N THR A 422 -25.17 4.53 -15.44
CA THR A 422 -25.52 4.41 -16.86
C THR A 422 -25.16 3.02 -17.40
N GLU A 423 -25.82 2.60 -18.48
CA GLU A 423 -25.53 1.30 -19.11
C GLU A 423 -24.07 1.22 -19.60
N ALA A 424 -23.48 2.32 -20.09
CA ALA A 424 -22.07 2.37 -20.46
C ALA A 424 -21.12 2.18 -19.25
N GLN A 425 -21.43 2.79 -18.10
CA GLN A 425 -20.68 2.56 -16.86
C GLN A 425 -20.84 1.11 -16.39
N ARG A 426 -22.05 0.54 -16.44
CA ARG A 426 -22.31 -0.87 -16.10
C ARG A 426 -21.49 -1.82 -16.99
N GLN A 427 -21.41 -1.54 -18.29
CA GLN A 427 -20.62 -2.32 -19.24
C GLN A 427 -19.11 -2.18 -18.98
N SER A 428 -18.62 -0.98 -18.62
CA SER A 428 -17.21 -0.80 -18.21
C SER A 428 -16.87 -1.65 -16.98
N MET A 429 -17.70 -1.61 -15.93
CA MET A 429 -17.52 -2.45 -14.74
C MET A 429 -17.56 -3.95 -15.10
N ALA A 430 -18.54 -4.40 -15.89
CA ALA A 430 -18.66 -5.79 -16.31
C ALA A 430 -17.43 -6.28 -17.13
N GLN A 431 -16.92 -5.45 -18.03
CA GLN A 431 -15.69 -5.75 -18.79
C GLN A 431 -14.47 -5.82 -17.87
N ARG A 432 -14.31 -4.85 -16.95
CA ARG A 432 -13.19 -4.77 -16.00
C ARG A 432 -13.14 -5.96 -15.03
N ILE A 433 -14.30 -6.45 -14.60
CA ILE A 433 -14.42 -7.71 -13.84
C ILE A 433 -14.06 -8.90 -14.73
N SER A 434 -14.65 -9.01 -15.93
CA SER A 434 -14.40 -10.13 -16.85
C SER A 434 -12.92 -10.25 -17.24
N ASP A 435 -12.29 -9.13 -17.60
CA ASP A 435 -10.86 -9.01 -17.89
C ASP A 435 -9.97 -9.57 -16.76
N SER A 436 -10.43 -9.46 -15.50
CA SER A 436 -9.74 -9.95 -14.30
C SER A 436 -9.95 -11.45 -14.08
N PHE A 437 -11.17 -11.96 -14.33
CA PHE A 437 -11.48 -13.38 -14.24
C PHE A 437 -10.81 -14.20 -15.35
N GLU A 438 -10.64 -13.66 -16.56
CA GLU A 438 -9.84 -14.27 -17.63
C GLU A 438 -8.40 -14.57 -17.17
N VAL A 439 -7.75 -13.59 -16.53
CA VAL A 439 -6.36 -13.72 -16.07
C VAL A 439 -6.27 -14.70 -14.90
N ALA A 440 -7.25 -14.70 -13.98
CA ALA A 440 -7.31 -15.68 -12.90
C ALA A 440 -7.54 -17.11 -13.42
N ALA A 441 -8.44 -17.31 -14.40
CA ALA A 441 -8.68 -18.60 -15.03
C ALA A 441 -7.42 -19.14 -15.75
N ALA A 442 -6.69 -18.27 -16.46
CA ALA A 442 -5.42 -18.64 -17.07
C ALA A 442 -4.36 -19.03 -16.02
N ILE A 443 -4.29 -18.31 -14.89
CA ILE A 443 -3.38 -18.64 -13.79
C ILE A 443 -3.72 -20.02 -13.18
N ASP A 444 -5.01 -20.32 -12.99
CA ASP A 444 -5.49 -21.58 -12.41
C ASP A 444 -5.25 -22.79 -13.33
N ALA A 445 -5.60 -22.66 -14.62
CA ALA A 445 -5.44 -23.73 -15.61
C ALA A 445 -3.97 -24.18 -15.78
N PHE A 446 -3.04 -23.22 -15.90
CA PHE A 446 -1.60 -23.50 -15.92
C PHE A 446 -1.06 -23.99 -14.56
N GLY A 447 -1.76 -23.73 -13.45
CA GLY A 447 -1.44 -24.31 -12.15
C GLY A 447 -1.73 -25.80 -12.09
N SER A 448 -2.88 -26.22 -12.62
CA SER A 448 -3.29 -27.63 -12.70
C SER A 448 -2.34 -28.46 -13.57
N GLN A 449 -1.95 -27.94 -14.74
CA GLN A 449 -1.03 -28.62 -15.67
C GLN A 449 0.38 -28.85 -15.10
N GLY A 450 0.81 -28.02 -14.14
CA GLY A 450 2.11 -28.14 -13.47
C GLY A 450 2.16 -29.21 -12.36
N LEU A 451 1.11 -30.00 -12.18
CA LEU A 451 1.03 -31.12 -11.22
C LEU A 451 0.95 -32.50 -11.90
N GLU A 452 0.97 -32.54 -13.23
CA GLU A 452 0.91 -33.77 -14.05
C GLU A 452 2.26 -34.07 -14.76
N GLN A 453 3.36 -33.41 -14.36
CA GLN A 453 4.73 -33.58 -14.86
C GLN A 453 5.75 -33.65 -13.72
#